data_AF-A0A1W9UA34-F1
#
_entry.id   AF-A0A1W9UA34-F1
#
_cell.length_a   1.000
_cell.length_b   1.000
_cell.length_c   1.000
_cell.angle_alpha   90.00
_cell.angle_beta   90.00
_cell.angle_gamma   90.00
#
_symmetry.space_group_name_H-M   'P 1'
#
loop_
_entity.id
_entity.type
_entity.pdbx_description
1 polymer ?
#
loop_
_entity_poly.entity_id
_entity_poly.type
_entity_poly.pdbx_seq_one_letter_code
_entity_poly.pdbx_strand_id
1 'polypeptide(L)'
;MILQEIIEAYRQLLTQIDSWFDQCLVAEPQQIICSRGCSGCCRGLFDITLLDAYLLQVGFRQLNSQQRTQVMIRVRSRLDTLQQQWPEFQFPYILNNLPHQQWLEMPENDLTPCPLLDDNGLCL
;
A
#
# COMPACT_ATOMS: atom_id res chain seq x y z
N MET A 1 -20.51 18.02 2.37
CA MET A 1 -19.71 18.92 1.51
C MET A 1 -18.24 18.90 1.88
N ILE A 2 -17.85 19.27 3.10
CA ILE A 2 -16.44 19.39 3.53
C ILE A 2 -15.56 18.15 3.25
N LEU A 3 -16.03 16.93 3.54
CA LEU A 3 -15.21 15.73 3.31
C LEU A 3 -14.89 15.49 1.83
N GLN A 4 -15.83 15.75 0.93
CA GLN A 4 -15.59 15.54 -0.50
C GLN A 4 -14.57 16.54 -1.05
N GLU A 5 -14.62 17.80 -0.58
CA GLU A 5 -13.63 18.82 -0.92
C GLU A 5 -12.23 18.44 -0.44
N ILE A 6 -12.10 17.92 0.78
CA ILE A 6 -10.82 17.43 1.33
C ILE A 6 -10.28 16.26 0.49
N ILE A 7 -11.14 15.30 0.15
CA ILE A 7 -10.74 14.15 -0.65
C ILE A 7 -10.30 14.57 -2.06
N GLU A 8 -10.98 15.53 -2.67
CA GLU A 8 -10.58 16.03 -3.99
C GLU A 8 -9.24 16.77 -3.94
N ALA A 9 -9.05 17.66 -2.96
CA ALA A 9 -7.75 18.31 -2.74
C ALA A 9 -6.63 17.28 -2.49
N TYR A 10 -6.93 16.20 -1.77
CA TYR A 10 -5.98 15.13 -1.53
C TYR A 10 -5.63 14.35 -2.80
N ARG A 11 -6.61 14.03 -3.67
CA ARG A 11 -6.34 13.41 -4.98
C ARG A 11 -5.47 14.30 -5.87
N GLN A 12 -5.68 15.62 -5.83
CA GLN A 12 -4.84 16.58 -6.54
C GLN A 12 -3.41 16.59 -6.02
N LEU A 13 -3.22 16.46 -4.70
CA LEU A 13 -1.88 16.32 -4.11
C LEU A 13 -1.20 15.03 -4.56
N LEU A 14 -1.89 13.88 -4.51
CA LEU A 14 -1.34 12.60 -4.98
C LEU A 14 -0.93 12.68 -6.46
N THR A 15 -1.75 13.29 -7.31
CA THR A 15 -1.43 13.49 -8.73
C THR A 15 -0.17 14.35 -8.94
N GLN A 16 0.04 15.36 -8.10
CA GLN A 16 1.24 16.19 -8.13
C GLN A 16 2.48 15.40 -7.70
N ILE A 17 2.35 14.54 -6.68
CA ILE A 17 3.42 13.65 -6.22
C ILE A 17 3.80 12.65 -7.33
N ASP A 18 2.82 12.02 -7.97
CA ASP A 18 3.06 11.09 -9.09
C ASP A 18 3.78 11.81 -10.24
N SER A 19 3.31 13.01 -10.62
CA SER A 19 3.92 13.80 -11.69
C SER A 19 5.36 14.22 -11.36
N TRP A 20 5.63 14.57 -10.10
CA TRP A 20 6.98 14.87 -9.64
C TRP A 20 7.87 13.63 -9.69
N PHE A 21 7.37 12.47 -9.27
CA PHE A 21 8.14 11.23 -9.30
C PHE A 21 8.44 10.77 -10.73
N ASP A 22 7.50 10.92 -11.66
CA ASP A 22 7.73 10.67 -13.09
C ASP A 22 8.88 11.52 -13.65
N GLN A 23 8.99 12.79 -13.22
CA GLN A 23 10.12 13.64 -13.59
C GLN A 23 11.45 13.13 -13.01
N CYS A 24 11.45 12.61 -11.78
CA CYS A 24 12.63 11.99 -11.18
C CYS A 24 13.09 10.75 -11.96
N LEU A 25 12.16 9.90 -12.41
CA LEU A 25 12.47 8.72 -13.23
C LEU A 25 13.17 9.10 -14.55
N VAL A 26 12.73 10.18 -15.18
CA VAL A 26 13.33 10.70 -16.41
C VAL A 26 14.70 11.34 -16.15
N ALA A 27 14.85 12.05 -15.03
CA ALA A 27 16.09 12.73 -14.68
C ALA A 27 17.20 11.76 -14.25
N GLU A 28 16.87 10.67 -13.56
CA GLU A 28 17.82 9.76 -12.92
C GLU A 28 17.60 8.28 -13.30
N PRO A 29 17.56 7.92 -14.61
CA PRO A 29 17.17 6.57 -15.06
C PRO A 29 18.16 5.48 -14.69
N GLN A 30 19.40 5.84 -14.34
CA GLN A 30 20.42 4.88 -13.88
C GLN A 30 20.37 4.64 -12.37
N GLN A 31 19.77 5.56 -11.61
CA GLN A 31 19.71 5.49 -10.15
C GLN A 31 18.33 5.03 -9.65
N ILE A 32 17.27 5.31 -10.41
CA ILE A 32 15.91 4.91 -10.08
C ILE A 32 15.44 3.85 -11.08
N ILE A 33 15.47 2.58 -10.65
CA ILE A 33 15.04 1.43 -11.46
C ILE A 33 13.54 1.15 -11.37
N CYS A 34 12.80 1.95 -10.59
CA CYS A 34 11.37 1.78 -10.42
C CYS A 34 10.65 1.88 -11.77
N SER A 35 9.71 0.99 -12.00
CA SER A 35 8.87 0.96 -13.20
C SER A 35 7.46 0.55 -12.84
N ARG A 36 6.51 0.89 -13.69
CA ARG A 36 5.11 0.54 -13.50
C ARG A 36 4.95 -0.97 -13.38
N GLY A 37 4.30 -1.43 -12.31
CA GLY A 37 4.12 -2.85 -12.00
C GLY A 37 5.24 -3.47 -11.15
N CYS A 38 6.34 -2.75 -10.89
CA CYS A 38 7.41 -3.23 -10.03
C CYS A 38 7.00 -3.19 -8.55
N SER A 39 6.94 -4.35 -7.89
CA SER A 39 6.83 -4.48 -6.43
C SER A 39 8.09 -5.09 -5.81
N GLY A 40 9.21 -4.97 -6.52
CA GLY A 40 10.47 -5.65 -6.18
C GLY A 40 11.14 -5.09 -4.93
N CYS A 41 11.09 -3.78 -4.68
CA CYS A 41 11.72 -3.14 -3.51
C CYS A 41 10.74 -2.39 -2.59
N CYS A 42 9.48 -2.19 -2.98
CA CYS A 42 8.49 -1.49 -2.16
C CYS A 42 7.63 -2.50 -1.38
N ARG A 43 8.24 -3.15 -0.38
CA ARG A 43 7.61 -4.23 0.40
C ARG A 43 7.59 -3.98 1.91
N GLY A 44 8.15 -2.86 2.36
CA GLY A 44 8.13 -2.46 3.75
C GLY A 44 6.71 -2.25 4.27
N LEU A 45 6.49 -2.55 5.56
CA LEU A 45 5.25 -2.24 6.24
C LEU A 45 5.28 -0.78 6.67
N PHE A 46 4.21 -0.04 6.40
CA PHE A 46 4.05 1.35 6.82
C PHE A 46 2.59 1.65 7.09
N ASP A 47 2.34 2.53 8.05
CA ASP A 47 1.02 3.09 8.27
C ASP A 47 0.69 4.06 7.13
N ILE A 48 -0.55 4.03 6.67
CA ILE A 48 -1.10 4.97 5.70
C ILE A 48 -2.02 5.98 6.40
N THR A 49 -2.25 7.12 5.76
CA THR A 49 -3.16 8.12 6.33
C THR A 49 -4.62 7.63 6.27
N LEU A 50 -5.51 8.26 7.05
CA LEU A 50 -6.95 7.99 6.93
C LEU A 50 -7.51 8.34 5.54
N LEU A 51 -6.88 9.30 4.84
CA LEU A 51 -7.28 9.69 3.49
C LEU A 51 -6.88 8.60 2.48
N ASP A 52 -5.67 8.03 2.60
CA ASP A 52 -5.26 6.85 1.84
C ASP A 52 -6.21 5.67 2.06
N ALA A 53 -6.48 5.34 3.34
CA ALA A 53 -7.37 4.25 3.70
C ALA A 53 -8.77 4.44 3.12
N TYR A 54 -9.30 5.67 3.14
CA TYR A 54 -10.58 6.00 2.51
C TYR A 54 -10.53 5.77 0.99
N LEU A 55 -9.49 6.26 0.30
CA LEU A 55 -9.33 6.10 -1.14
C LEU A 55 -9.18 4.62 -1.55
N LEU A 56 -8.38 3.85 -0.81
CA LEU A 56 -8.26 2.40 -1.00
C LEU A 56 -9.60 1.69 -0.80
N GLN A 57 -10.37 2.07 0.22
CA GLN A 57 -11.68 1.49 0.46
C GLN A 57 -12.68 1.83 -0.66
N VAL A 58 -12.62 3.04 -1.23
CA VAL A 58 -13.41 3.43 -2.40
C VAL A 58 -13.06 2.56 -3.61
N GLY A 59 -11.76 2.40 -3.92
CA GLY A 59 -11.29 1.53 -5.01
C GLY A 59 -11.70 0.06 -4.80
N PHE A 60 -11.44 -0.47 -3.61
CA PHE A 60 -11.79 -1.85 -3.24
C PHE A 60 -13.30 -2.13 -3.40
N ARG A 61 -14.17 -1.16 -3.10
CA ARG A 61 -15.62 -1.31 -3.28
C ARG A 61 -16.07 -1.34 -4.74
N GLN A 62 -15.25 -0.85 -5.68
CA GLN A 62 -15.53 -0.89 -7.12
C GLN A 62 -15.16 -2.24 -7.75
N LEU A 63 -14.34 -3.04 -7.07
CA LEU A 63 -13.95 -4.37 -7.54
C LEU A 63 -15.15 -5.31 -7.65
N ASN A 64 -15.10 -6.22 -8.62
CA ASN A 64 -16.11 -7.27 -8.74
C ASN A 64 -16.03 -8.26 -7.56
N SER A 65 -17.05 -9.10 -7.39
CA SER A 65 -17.13 -10.03 -6.26
C SER A 65 -15.97 -11.04 -6.21
N GLN A 66 -15.49 -11.49 -7.37
CA GLN A 66 -14.36 -12.41 -7.47
C GLN A 66 -13.06 -11.74 -7.02
N GLN A 67 -12.76 -10.55 -7.54
CA GLN A 67 -11.57 -9.77 -7.15
C GLN A 67 -11.59 -9.46 -5.65
N ARG A 68 -12.72 -9.02 -5.10
CA ARG A 68 -12.86 -8.77 -3.65
C ARG A 68 -12.57 -10.01 -2.83
N THR A 69 -13.08 -11.17 -3.25
CA THR A 69 -12.82 -12.45 -2.57
C THR A 69 -11.33 -12.79 -2.58
N GLN A 70 -10.67 -12.66 -3.73
CA GLN A 70 -9.25 -12.96 -3.88
C GLN A 70 -8.38 -12.01 -3.02
N VAL A 71 -8.67 -10.72 -3.03
CA VAL A 71 -8.00 -9.74 -2.16
C VAL A 71 -8.19 -10.12 -0.70
N MET A 72 -9.41 -10.45 -0.25
CA MET A 72 -9.66 -10.80 1.15
C MET A 72 -8.95 -12.07 1.60
N ILE A 73 -8.80 -13.06 0.72
CA ILE A 73 -7.99 -14.26 0.99
C ILE A 73 -6.53 -13.87 1.23
N ARG A 74 -5.95 -13.05 0.34
CA ARG A 74 -4.56 -12.57 0.46
C ARG A 74 -4.35 -11.73 1.71
N VAL A 75 -5.27 -10.83 2.03
CA VAL A 75 -5.23 -10.00 3.26
C VAL A 75 -5.25 -10.88 4.51
N ARG A 76 -6.15 -11.87 4.59
CA ARG A 76 -6.22 -12.79 5.74
C ARG A 76 -4.93 -13.57 5.91
N SER A 77 -4.43 -14.18 4.84
CA SER A 77 -3.15 -14.89 4.87
C SER A 77 -2.00 -14.00 5.33
N ARG A 78 -1.97 -12.73 4.88
CA ARG A 78 -0.94 -11.77 5.29
C ARG A 78 -1.08 -11.41 6.77
N LEU A 79 -2.29 -11.12 7.23
CA LEU A 79 -2.56 -10.81 8.64
C LEU A 79 -2.17 -11.99 9.55
N ASP A 80 -2.47 -13.23 9.17
CA ASP A 80 -2.07 -14.41 9.96
C ASP A 80 -0.55 -14.47 10.14
N THR A 81 0.23 -14.25 9.08
CA THR A 81 1.71 -14.21 9.17
C THR A 81 2.18 -13.05 10.06
N LEU A 82 1.61 -11.85 9.89
CA LEU A 82 1.99 -10.69 10.70
C LEU A 82 1.65 -10.90 12.18
N GLN A 83 0.51 -11.54 12.48
CA GLN A 83 0.06 -11.78 13.85
C GLN A 83 0.80 -12.92 14.55
N GLN A 84 1.39 -13.86 13.79
CA GLN A 84 2.34 -14.82 14.35
C GLN A 84 3.60 -14.13 14.89
N GLN A 85 4.05 -13.06 14.21
CA GLN A 85 5.19 -12.26 14.62
C GLN A 85 4.81 -11.22 15.70
N TRP A 86 3.66 -10.57 15.55
CA TRP A 86 3.13 -9.53 16.44
C TRP A 86 1.69 -9.85 16.84
N PRO A 87 1.47 -10.66 17.89
CA PRO A 87 0.13 -11.02 18.35
C PRO A 87 -0.74 -9.82 18.71
N GLU A 88 -0.13 -8.71 19.13
CA GLU A 88 -0.77 -7.43 19.44
C GLU A 88 -1.17 -6.62 18.20
N PHE A 89 -0.74 -7.00 16.98
CA PHE A 89 -1.14 -6.39 15.73
C PHE A 89 -2.58 -6.77 15.36
N GLN A 90 -3.52 -6.20 16.11
CA GLN A 90 -4.96 -6.38 16.00
C GLN A 90 -5.60 -5.08 15.50
N PHE A 91 -6.89 -5.14 15.15
CA PHE A 91 -7.66 -3.95 14.81
C PHE A 91 -7.44 -2.83 15.87
N PRO A 92 -7.09 -1.59 15.47
CA PRO A 92 -7.20 -1.02 14.12
C PRO A 92 -6.00 -1.21 13.17
N TYR A 93 -5.10 -2.16 13.45
CA TYR A 93 -3.94 -2.53 12.62
C TYR A 93 -2.94 -1.38 12.42
N ILE A 94 -2.58 -0.73 13.52
CA ILE A 94 -1.64 0.41 13.52
C ILE A 94 -0.25 -0.09 13.88
N LEU A 95 0.69 0.03 12.94
CA LEU A 95 2.07 -0.43 13.10
C LEU A 95 2.84 0.41 14.11
N ASN A 96 2.54 1.71 14.19
CA ASN A 96 3.17 2.62 15.18
C ASN A 96 2.91 2.23 16.65
N ASN A 97 1.98 1.32 16.92
CA ASN A 97 1.78 0.76 18.27
C ASN A 97 2.77 -0.36 18.62
N LEU A 98 3.45 -0.92 17.61
CA LEU A 98 4.48 -1.95 17.77
C LEU A 98 5.84 -1.31 18.10
N PRO A 99 6.76 -2.03 18.75
CA PRO A 99 8.10 -1.53 19.02
C PRO A 99 8.80 -1.08 17.72
N HIS A 100 9.19 0.19 17.64
CA HIS A 100 9.67 0.83 16.41
C HIS A 100 10.74 0.02 15.67
N GLN A 101 11.71 -0.57 16.38
CA GLN A 101 12.81 -1.31 15.76
C GLN A 101 12.36 -2.57 14.99
N GLN A 102 11.16 -3.08 15.22
CA GLN A 102 10.76 -4.38 14.69
C GLN A 102 10.17 -4.34 13.28
N TRP A 103 9.62 -3.21 12.85
CA TRP A 103 8.92 -3.08 11.56
C TRP A 103 9.52 -2.01 10.63
N LEU A 104 10.48 -1.22 11.11
CA LEU A 104 11.17 -0.20 10.31
C LEU A 104 12.12 -0.79 9.25
N GLU A 105 12.60 -2.02 9.47
CA GLU A 105 13.46 -2.69 8.50
C GLU A 105 12.63 -3.38 7.42
N MET A 106 12.98 -3.14 6.15
CA MET A 106 12.40 -3.88 5.05
C MET A 106 12.94 -5.32 5.10
N PRO A 107 12.10 -6.35 5.31
CA PRO A 107 12.62 -7.70 5.43
C PRO A 107 13.11 -8.19 4.07
N GLU A 108 14.40 -8.50 3.95
CA GLU A 108 14.98 -8.98 2.69
C GLU A 108 14.27 -10.25 2.18
N ASN A 109 13.87 -11.12 3.11
CA ASN A 109 13.26 -12.42 2.83
C ASN A 109 11.75 -12.35 2.62
N ASP A 110 11.10 -11.23 2.93
CA ASP A 110 9.66 -11.09 2.75
C ASP A 110 9.34 -10.47 1.40
N LEU A 111 9.10 -11.33 0.42
CA LEU A 111 8.77 -10.94 -0.94
C LEU A 111 7.27 -10.68 -1.14
N THR A 112 6.47 -10.67 -0.08
CA THR A 112 5.01 -10.56 -0.19
C THR A 112 4.61 -9.18 -0.73
N PRO A 113 3.95 -9.09 -1.90
CA PRO A 113 3.49 -7.80 -2.43
C PRO A 113 2.24 -7.32 -1.70
N CYS A 114 1.82 -6.09 -1.98
CA CYS A 114 0.54 -5.57 -1.51
C CYS A 114 -0.62 -6.49 -1.97
N PRO A 115 -1.54 -6.91 -1.06
CA PRO A 115 -2.69 -7.76 -1.41
C PRO A 115 -3.67 -7.17 -2.43
N LEU A 116 -3.53 -5.89 -2.77
CA LEU A 116 -4.36 -5.17 -3.75
C LEU A 116 -3.74 -5.12 -5.15
N LEU A 117 -2.56 -5.72 -5.38
CA LEU A 117 -2.00 -5.81 -6.72
C LEU A 117 -2.63 -6.96 -7.53
N ASP A 118 -2.65 -6.81 -8.84
CA ASP A 118 -2.94 -7.86 -9.81
C ASP A 118 -1.66 -8.65 -10.15
N ASP A 119 -1.78 -9.61 -11.08
CA ASP A 119 -0.66 -10.45 -11.52
C ASP A 119 0.40 -9.67 -12.33
N ASN A 120 0.08 -8.46 -12.80
CA ASN A 120 1.01 -7.54 -13.46
C ASN A 120 1.66 -6.55 -12.47
N GLY A 121 1.38 -6.68 -11.17
CA GLY A 121 1.87 -5.78 -10.14
C GLY A 121 1.19 -4.39 -10.14
N LEU A 122 0.05 -4.26 -10.83
CA LEU A 122 -0.75 -3.03 -10.87
C LEU A 122 -1.85 -3.08 -9.81
N CYS A 123 -2.23 -1.93 -9.26
CA CYS A 123 -3.39 -1.86 -8.37
C CYS A 123 -4.67 -2.33 -9.10
N LEU A 124 -5.43 -3.19 -8.43
CA LEU A 124 -6.74 -3.69 -8.88
C LEU A 124 -7.81 -2.60 -8.95
#